data_AF-A0A6B0YY43-F1
#
_entry.id   AF-A0A6B0YY43-F1
#
_cell.length_a   1.000
_cell.length_b   1.000
_cell.length_c   1.000
_cell.angle_alpha   90.00
_cell.angle_beta   90.00
_cell.angle_gamma   90.00
#
_symmetry.space_group_name_H-M   'P 1'
#
loop_
_entity.id
_entity.type
_entity.pdbx_description
1 polymer ?
#
loop_
_entity_poly.entity_id
_entity_poly.type
_entity_poly.pdbx_seq_one_letter_code
_entity_poly.pdbx_strand_id
1 'polypeptide(L)'
;MTAVERAFLSRTGDLPGTCVFRGQADSRWRLYSAATRRLISYFDNDESIIEKAVFSDMHWIYHRSVLLEPARNHGFGSANGHKIPDIQLLAQLHGFGAATGFLDFALDPLAALWYACEGDECDGRVYFLDLDRLTGFRQIAVGEAAQSVEELFRYPDKQGGNLYFHMSELEKNAARVSLSQGLSVQAWPLIPADAVSSIVVAASDKPQIRQELGEMFDYREPAPFADLQRFSAVNSPRLPLQHIEDPEFSLLLGNQRYLQGDYSGAITHYDKSIELASDTEFAYFHYVRGNAKAADGDLKGALQDYDSGIHCQEGLSADREGNSEGITDAYFHWGLYFNRGNVKAELGDLEGALGDYEEAIRKSRQVGATEQVIYINRGHVNYLLNRYGDAIRDFEQAIEVGDFMAQFKKANMLVILGRFDEALECYESAIRDGDDRSGVICNRNGVAAILNRIGGDGYVVRSPRYKDSSQRPIIDVSLRADADNRFTEFFNFHGMRGNIGNTGTQHLPGGEGYRGKPGFVVVVKGEEW
;
A
#
# COMPACT_ATOMS: atom_id res chain seq x y z
N MET A 1 31.29 45.39 0.42
CA MET A 1 30.60 44.10 0.60
C MET A 1 30.60 43.38 -0.73
N THR A 2 31.53 42.43 -0.91
CA THR A 2 31.58 41.53 -2.07
C THR A 2 30.26 40.73 -2.17
N ALA A 3 29.94 40.14 -3.32
CA ALA A 3 28.72 39.33 -3.43
C ALA A 3 28.77 38.11 -2.48
N VAL A 4 29.94 37.51 -2.31
CA VAL A 4 30.20 36.48 -1.29
C VAL A 4 29.90 36.99 0.12
N GLU A 5 30.36 38.20 0.46
CA GLU A 5 30.08 38.84 1.75
C GLU A 5 28.57 39.17 1.91
N ARG A 6 27.86 39.57 0.84
CA ARG A 6 26.41 39.80 0.91
C ARG A 6 25.64 38.51 1.18
N ALA A 7 26.07 37.40 0.57
CA ALA A 7 25.45 36.08 0.71
C ALA A 7 25.66 35.47 2.10
N PHE A 8 26.82 35.71 2.74
CA PHE A 8 27.17 35.12 4.04
C PHE A 8 27.18 36.12 5.21
N LEU A 9 27.84 37.29 5.11
CA LEU A 9 28.11 38.17 6.26
C LEU A 9 26.89 38.86 6.87
N SER A 10 25.78 39.00 6.14
CA SER A 10 24.53 39.52 6.72
C SER A 10 23.84 38.53 7.67
N ARG A 11 24.29 37.27 7.70
CA ARG A 11 23.66 36.16 8.44
C ARG A 11 24.64 35.29 9.26
N THR A 12 25.95 35.47 9.10
CA THR A 12 26.98 34.69 9.82
C THR A 12 27.18 35.08 11.27
N GLY A 13 26.73 36.27 11.69
CA GLY A 13 26.83 36.73 13.09
C GLY A 13 26.03 35.85 14.08
N ASP A 14 25.12 35.03 13.56
CA ASP A 14 24.23 34.15 14.32
C ASP A 14 24.53 32.65 14.11
N LEU A 15 25.59 32.29 13.39
CA LEU A 15 25.93 30.88 13.17
C LEU A 15 26.57 30.25 14.42
N PRO A 16 26.15 29.02 14.81
CA PRO A 16 26.71 28.30 15.96
C PRO A 16 28.19 27.91 15.76
N GLY A 17 28.84 27.49 16.85
CA GLY A 17 30.29 27.34 16.94
C GLY A 17 30.88 26.35 15.93
N THR A 18 30.25 25.19 15.73
CA THR A 18 30.69 24.19 14.75
C THR A 18 29.57 23.82 13.80
N CYS A 19 29.71 24.16 12.51
CA CYS A 19 28.72 23.85 11.47
C CYS A 19 29.33 23.06 10.31
N VAL A 20 28.49 22.30 9.61
CA VAL A 20 28.77 21.75 8.29
C VAL A 20 27.72 22.21 7.29
N PHE A 21 28.09 22.33 6.02
CA PHE A 21 27.35 23.07 4.99
C PHE A 21 27.11 22.24 3.73
N ARG A 22 25.97 22.44 3.07
CA ARG A 22 25.63 21.80 1.80
C ARG A 22 24.95 22.77 0.85
N GLY A 23 25.47 22.93 -0.36
CA GLY A 23 24.86 23.75 -1.41
C GLY A 23 23.89 22.98 -2.30
N GLN A 24 22.84 23.64 -2.75
CA GLN A 24 21.96 23.20 -3.84
C GLN A 24 21.71 24.34 -4.83
N ALA A 25 21.88 24.03 -6.11
CA ALA A 25 21.68 24.94 -7.22
C ALA A 25 20.24 25.48 -7.29
N ASP A 26 19.24 24.66 -6.97
CA ASP A 26 17.83 25.06 -6.99
C ASP A 26 17.25 24.96 -5.58
N SER A 27 16.82 26.10 -5.05
CA SER A 27 16.24 26.25 -3.70
C SER A 27 14.89 25.56 -3.52
N ARG A 28 14.26 25.13 -4.61
CA ARG A 28 13.03 24.32 -4.60
C ARG A 28 13.33 22.85 -4.35
N TRP A 29 14.55 22.39 -4.61
CA TRP A 29 14.91 21.00 -4.38
C TRP A 29 14.86 20.68 -2.88
N ARG A 30 14.26 19.55 -2.57
CA ARG A 30 14.29 18.99 -1.22
C ARG A 30 15.63 18.31 -0.95
N LEU A 31 16.00 18.18 0.32
CA LEU A 31 17.23 17.49 0.76
C LEU A 31 17.08 15.97 0.70
N TYR A 32 16.95 15.45 -0.52
CA TYR A 32 16.88 14.01 -0.77
C TYR A 32 18.26 13.39 -0.88
N SER A 33 18.42 12.18 -0.33
CA SER A 33 19.61 11.36 -0.60
C SER A 33 19.67 10.91 -2.06
N ALA A 34 20.81 10.40 -2.48
CA ALA A 34 20.99 9.88 -3.83
C ALA A 34 20.06 8.69 -4.12
N ALA A 35 19.91 7.77 -3.15
CA ALA A 35 18.95 6.67 -3.21
C ALA A 35 17.52 7.18 -3.41
N THR A 36 17.12 8.19 -2.62
CA THR A 36 15.76 8.77 -2.64
C THR A 36 15.44 9.36 -4.01
N ARG A 37 16.36 10.15 -4.58
CA ARG A 37 16.17 10.71 -5.93
C ARG A 37 16.03 9.62 -6.99
N ARG A 38 16.81 8.52 -6.89
CA ARG A 38 16.72 7.40 -7.83
C ARG A 38 15.37 6.69 -7.74
N LEU A 39 14.86 6.47 -6.54
CA LEU A 39 13.56 5.83 -6.34
C LEU A 39 12.40 6.74 -6.79
N ILE A 40 12.47 8.06 -6.54
CA ILE A 40 11.49 9.02 -7.10
C ILE A 40 11.54 9.02 -8.63
N SER A 41 12.74 9.04 -9.23
CA SER A 41 12.91 8.98 -10.68
C SER A 41 12.38 7.67 -11.29
N TYR A 42 12.35 6.57 -10.53
CA TYR A 42 11.77 5.31 -10.98
C TYR A 42 10.25 5.42 -11.22
N PHE A 43 9.58 6.35 -10.53
CA PHE A 43 8.15 6.64 -10.69
C PHE A 43 7.90 7.93 -11.48
N ASP A 44 8.65 8.16 -12.56
CA ASP A 44 8.48 9.34 -13.42
C ASP A 44 8.58 10.68 -12.66
N ASN A 45 9.35 10.70 -11.56
CA ASN A 45 9.49 11.83 -10.64
C ASN A 45 8.23 12.17 -9.82
N ASP A 46 7.33 11.20 -9.60
CA ASP A 46 6.20 11.34 -8.69
C ASP A 46 6.65 11.36 -7.22
N GLU A 47 6.83 12.55 -6.65
CA GLU A 47 7.20 12.72 -5.24
C GLU A 47 6.13 12.22 -4.26
N SER A 48 4.87 12.02 -4.68
CA SER A 48 3.81 11.51 -3.79
C SER A 48 4.10 10.10 -3.30
N ILE A 49 4.99 9.37 -3.98
CA ILE A 49 5.42 8.04 -3.56
C ILE A 49 6.02 8.03 -2.15
N ILE A 50 6.67 9.13 -1.75
CA ILE A 50 7.36 9.26 -0.46
C ILE A 50 6.37 9.19 0.72
N GLU A 51 5.13 9.62 0.50
CA GLU A 51 4.07 9.61 1.51
C GLU A 51 3.38 8.24 1.61
N LYS A 52 3.66 7.32 0.67
CA LYS A 52 3.07 5.98 0.67
C LYS A 52 3.88 5.09 1.60
N ALA A 53 3.18 4.24 2.36
CA ALA A 53 3.80 3.28 3.28
C ALA A 53 4.85 2.38 2.59
N VAL A 54 4.66 2.09 1.31
CA VAL A 54 5.56 1.26 0.49
C VAL A 54 6.96 1.86 0.32
N PHE A 55 7.13 3.19 0.45
CA PHE A 55 8.42 3.84 0.17
C PHE A 55 9.55 3.37 1.09
N SER A 56 9.21 3.05 2.35
CA SER A 56 10.13 2.48 3.33
C SER A 56 10.63 1.09 2.92
N ASP A 57 9.71 0.21 2.53
CA ASP A 57 10.08 -1.12 2.04
C ASP A 57 10.90 -1.04 0.75
N MET A 58 10.58 -0.12 -0.15
CA MET A 58 11.34 0.10 -1.38
C MET A 58 12.79 0.49 -1.11
N HIS A 59 13.01 1.37 -0.14
CA HIS A 59 14.36 1.77 0.24
C HIS A 59 15.12 0.67 0.96
N TRP A 60 14.45 -0.11 1.80
CA TRP A 60 15.03 -1.30 2.40
C TRP A 60 15.52 -2.28 1.33
N ILE A 61 14.66 -2.64 0.37
CA ILE A 61 15.01 -3.57 -0.72
C ILE A 61 16.09 -2.98 -1.62
N TYR A 62 16.00 -1.69 -1.96
CA TYR A 62 17.04 -1.01 -2.74
C TYR A 62 18.41 -1.12 -2.06
N HIS A 63 18.52 -0.78 -0.78
CA HIS A 63 19.81 -0.84 -0.09
C HIS A 63 20.27 -2.28 0.12
N ARG A 64 19.37 -3.23 0.37
CA ARG A 64 19.69 -4.66 0.48
C ARG A 64 20.20 -5.22 -0.84
N SER A 65 19.36 -5.24 -1.86
CA SER A 65 19.53 -6.03 -3.08
C SER A 65 20.36 -5.31 -4.15
N VAL A 66 20.35 -3.96 -4.17
CA VAL A 66 21.08 -3.17 -5.18
C VAL A 66 22.46 -2.74 -4.68
N LEU A 67 22.61 -2.51 -3.38
CA LEU A 67 23.86 -2.01 -2.80
C LEU A 67 24.61 -3.07 -2.00
N LEU A 68 24.01 -3.59 -0.94
CA LEU A 68 24.73 -4.39 0.04
C LEU A 68 25.05 -5.80 -0.43
N GLU A 69 24.07 -6.55 -0.92
CA GLU A 69 24.28 -7.92 -1.40
C GLU A 69 25.31 -7.96 -2.53
N PRO A 70 25.22 -7.12 -3.59
CA PRO A 70 26.25 -7.12 -4.62
C PRO A 70 27.62 -6.73 -4.06
N ALA A 71 27.71 -5.75 -3.16
CA ALA A 71 28.99 -5.38 -2.53
C ALA A 71 29.57 -6.57 -1.74
N ARG A 72 28.76 -7.26 -0.95
CA ARG A 72 29.16 -8.43 -0.16
C ARG A 72 29.60 -9.60 -1.04
N ASN A 73 28.87 -9.86 -2.13
CA ASN A 73 29.23 -10.88 -3.12
C ASN A 73 30.58 -10.59 -3.82
N HIS A 74 30.97 -9.32 -3.93
CA HIS A 74 32.28 -8.90 -4.43
C HIS A 74 33.37 -8.86 -3.33
N GLY A 75 33.08 -9.36 -2.13
CA GLY A 75 34.05 -9.46 -1.03
C GLY A 75 34.19 -8.21 -0.17
N PHE A 76 33.37 -7.18 -0.38
CA PHE A 76 33.32 -6.02 0.52
C PHE A 76 32.54 -6.34 1.80
N GLY A 77 32.68 -5.50 2.83
CA GLY A 77 31.85 -5.64 4.03
C GLY A 77 32.35 -6.64 5.08
N SER A 78 33.63 -7.02 5.02
CA SER A 78 34.29 -7.87 6.01
C SER A 78 35.59 -7.22 6.49
N ALA A 79 35.82 -7.21 7.80
CA ALA A 79 37.07 -6.75 8.42
C ALA A 79 37.52 -7.78 9.47
N ASN A 80 38.78 -8.21 9.41
CA ASN A 80 39.36 -9.21 10.32
C ASN A 80 38.55 -10.53 10.42
N GLY A 81 37.92 -10.97 9.32
CA GLY A 81 37.10 -12.18 9.30
C GLY A 81 35.67 -12.01 9.83
N HIS A 82 35.28 -10.79 10.24
CA HIS A 82 33.93 -10.47 10.70
C HIS A 82 33.17 -9.58 9.72
N LYS A 83 31.87 -9.83 9.59
CA LYS A 83 30.95 -8.98 8.82
C LYS A 83 30.88 -7.60 9.47
N ILE A 84 31.15 -6.53 8.72
CA ILE A 84 30.94 -5.15 9.21
C ILE A 84 29.44 -4.81 9.15
N PRO A 85 28.93 -3.95 10.07
CA PRO A 85 27.54 -3.47 10.06
C PRO A 85 27.13 -2.87 8.71
N ASP A 86 25.85 -2.98 8.35
CA ASP A 86 25.36 -2.53 7.04
C ASP A 86 25.52 -1.01 6.87
N ILE A 87 25.24 -0.22 7.91
CA ILE A 87 25.42 1.23 7.89
C ILE A 87 26.87 1.64 7.59
N GLN A 88 27.84 0.89 8.11
CA GLN A 88 29.27 1.16 7.90
C GLN A 88 29.68 0.82 6.47
N LEU A 89 29.18 -0.29 5.93
CA LEU A 89 29.39 -0.62 4.52
C LEU A 89 28.73 0.42 3.60
N LEU A 90 27.52 0.89 3.90
CA LEU A 90 26.86 1.96 3.15
C LEU A 90 27.67 3.26 3.18
N ALA A 91 28.21 3.67 4.33
CA ALA A 91 29.07 4.85 4.41
C ALA A 91 30.35 4.70 3.57
N GLN A 92 30.96 3.50 3.53
CA GLN A 92 32.11 3.23 2.64
C GLN A 92 31.70 3.33 1.17
N LEU A 93 30.60 2.67 0.77
CA LEU A 93 30.08 2.72 -0.60
C LEU A 93 29.71 4.14 -1.03
N HIS A 94 29.15 4.93 -0.12
CA HIS A 94 28.87 6.35 -0.31
C HIS A 94 30.13 7.16 -0.63
N GLY A 95 31.22 6.93 0.11
CA GLY A 95 32.54 7.50 -0.18
C GLY A 95 33.10 7.12 -1.56
N PHE A 96 32.63 6.01 -2.15
CA PHE A 96 32.95 5.61 -3.53
C PHE A 96 31.92 6.07 -4.58
N GLY A 97 30.99 6.95 -4.19
CA GLY A 97 30.00 7.56 -5.10
C GLY A 97 28.75 6.71 -5.36
N ALA A 98 28.50 5.65 -4.57
CA ALA A 98 27.25 4.90 -4.66
C ALA A 98 26.06 5.76 -4.22
N ALA A 99 24.91 5.58 -4.86
CA ALA A 99 23.67 6.29 -4.51
C ALA A 99 23.03 5.73 -3.24
N THR A 100 23.61 6.05 -2.09
CA THR A 100 23.12 5.59 -0.78
C THR A 100 22.11 6.57 -0.18
N GLY A 101 21.65 6.27 1.04
CA GLY A 101 20.86 7.16 1.88
C GLY A 101 21.62 8.39 2.43
N PHE A 102 22.95 8.44 2.29
CA PHE A 102 23.75 9.52 2.86
C PHE A 102 23.73 10.82 2.03
N LEU A 103 23.93 11.94 2.74
CA LEU A 103 24.13 13.29 2.23
C LEU A 103 25.47 13.83 2.73
N ASP A 104 26.29 14.37 1.83
CA ASP A 104 27.53 15.02 2.22
C ASP A 104 27.33 16.48 2.58
N PHE A 105 27.96 16.87 3.68
CA PHE A 105 28.16 18.25 4.10
C PHE A 105 29.66 18.55 4.19
N ALA A 106 30.06 19.71 3.67
CA ALA A 106 31.41 20.24 3.74
C ALA A 106 31.61 21.03 5.03
N LEU A 107 32.80 20.98 5.62
CA LEU A 107 33.16 21.92 6.70
C LEU A 107 33.34 23.35 6.19
N ASP A 108 33.72 23.50 4.91
CA ASP A 108 33.92 24.81 4.30
C ASP A 108 32.59 25.37 3.75
N PRO A 109 32.06 26.48 4.31
CA PRO A 109 30.87 27.13 3.81
C PRO A 109 31.01 27.66 2.37
N LEU A 110 32.23 28.00 1.92
CA LEU A 110 32.46 28.53 0.58
C LEU A 110 32.32 27.45 -0.50
N ALA A 111 32.72 26.21 -0.19
CA ALA A 111 32.45 25.07 -1.04
C ALA A 111 30.94 24.83 -1.21
N ALA A 112 30.16 24.94 -0.14
CA ALA A 112 28.71 24.85 -0.23
C ALA A 112 28.10 26.02 -1.03
N LEU A 113 28.62 27.23 -0.86
CA LEU A 113 28.18 28.40 -1.62
C LEU A 113 28.42 28.22 -3.13
N TRP A 114 29.58 27.67 -3.50
CA TRP A 114 29.91 27.35 -4.89
C TRP A 114 28.83 26.49 -5.55
N TYR A 115 28.47 25.36 -4.92
CA TYR A 115 27.43 24.46 -5.43
C TYR A 115 26.04 25.10 -5.43
N ALA A 116 25.73 25.97 -4.46
CA ALA A 116 24.47 26.73 -4.45
C ALA A 116 24.37 27.71 -5.62
N CYS A 117 25.50 28.13 -6.18
CA CYS A 117 25.55 29.07 -7.30
C CYS A 117 25.69 28.39 -8.67
N GLU A 118 25.60 27.05 -8.76
CA GLU A 118 25.50 26.37 -10.05
C GLU A 118 24.19 26.77 -10.76
N GLY A 119 24.29 27.07 -12.07
CA GLY A 119 23.18 27.64 -12.85
C GLY A 119 22.76 29.05 -12.41
N ASP A 120 21.86 29.67 -13.16
CA ASP A 120 21.36 31.03 -12.91
C ASP A 120 19.84 31.18 -13.13
N GLU A 121 19.13 30.09 -13.45
CA GLU A 121 17.69 30.12 -13.75
C GLU A 121 16.80 30.29 -12.51
N CYS A 122 17.28 29.89 -11.34
CA CYS A 122 16.53 29.89 -10.09
C CYS A 122 17.43 30.24 -8.90
N ASP A 123 16.82 30.61 -7.76
CA ASP A 123 17.53 30.84 -6.51
C ASP A 123 18.20 29.55 -6.04
N GLY A 124 19.38 29.65 -5.45
CA GLY A 124 20.11 28.55 -4.83
C GLY A 124 19.89 28.52 -3.32
N ARG A 125 20.41 27.49 -2.66
CA ARG A 125 20.30 27.36 -1.21
C ARG A 125 21.53 26.72 -0.59
N VAL A 126 22.00 27.28 0.52
CA VAL A 126 23.01 26.69 1.38
C VAL A 126 22.32 26.21 2.66
N TYR A 127 22.37 24.91 2.90
CA TYR A 127 21.94 24.28 4.13
C TYR A 127 23.10 24.18 5.11
N PHE A 128 22.83 24.26 6.40
CA PHE A 128 23.82 24.04 7.44
C PHE A 128 23.25 23.29 8.63
N LEU A 129 24.06 22.37 9.15
CA LEU A 129 23.80 21.59 10.36
C LEU A 129 24.68 22.12 11.49
N ASP A 130 24.05 22.40 12.63
CA ASP A 130 24.73 22.75 13.88
C ASP A 130 25.22 21.47 14.56
N LEU A 131 26.53 21.25 14.57
CA LEU A 131 27.13 20.07 15.19
C LEU A 131 27.02 20.08 16.72
N ASP A 132 26.87 21.25 17.32
CA ASP A 132 26.70 21.42 18.76
C ASP A 132 25.25 21.11 19.20
N ARG A 133 24.32 20.98 18.24
CA ARG A 133 22.89 20.67 18.45
C ARG A 133 22.41 19.45 17.67
N LEU A 134 23.27 18.45 17.51
CA LEU A 134 22.92 17.14 16.92
C LEU A 134 21.97 16.27 17.78
N THR A 135 21.09 16.87 18.58
CA THR A 135 20.07 16.12 19.33
C THR A 135 19.24 15.28 18.36
N GLY A 136 19.40 13.95 18.41
CA GLY A 136 18.74 13.00 17.51
C GLY A 136 19.66 12.31 16.49
N PHE A 137 20.91 12.78 16.29
CA PHE A 137 21.88 12.10 15.42
C PHE A 137 22.85 11.20 16.22
N ARG A 138 23.09 9.99 15.72
CA ARG A 138 24.04 9.02 16.30
C ARG A 138 25.30 8.91 15.43
N GLN A 139 26.47 9.05 16.04
CA GLN A 139 27.74 8.81 15.36
C GLN A 139 27.91 7.31 15.09
N ILE A 140 28.29 6.94 13.86
CA ILE A 140 28.64 5.56 13.54
C ILE A 140 29.99 5.24 14.17
N ALA A 141 29.99 4.47 15.25
CA ALA A 141 31.20 4.08 15.97
C ALA A 141 31.80 2.75 15.46
N VAL A 142 33.12 2.63 15.51
CA VAL A 142 33.82 1.37 15.18
C VAL A 142 33.50 0.32 16.25
N GLY A 143 32.91 -0.81 15.85
CA GLY A 143 32.59 -1.94 16.75
C GLY A 143 31.21 -1.88 17.40
N GLU A 144 30.34 -0.97 16.97
CA GLU A 144 28.94 -0.93 17.40
C GLU A 144 28.15 -2.15 16.88
N ALA A 145 27.17 -2.62 17.66
CA ALA A 145 26.34 -3.77 17.29
C ALA A 145 25.71 -3.60 15.90
N ALA A 146 25.63 -4.71 15.15
CA ALA A 146 25.22 -4.74 13.76
C ALA A 146 23.85 -4.07 13.55
N GLN A 147 23.84 -2.88 12.94
CA GLN A 147 22.62 -2.28 12.40
C GLN A 147 22.36 -2.85 11.02
N SER A 148 21.19 -3.46 10.84
CA SER A 148 20.75 -3.98 9.54
C SER A 148 20.07 -2.88 8.73
N VAL A 149 20.08 -2.99 7.40
CA VAL A 149 19.27 -2.08 6.56
C VAL A 149 17.77 -2.15 6.83
N GLU A 150 17.29 -3.26 7.39
CA GLU A 150 15.90 -3.40 7.78
C GLU A 150 15.55 -2.47 8.94
N GLU A 151 16.37 -2.43 9.98
CA GLU A 151 16.22 -1.47 11.08
C GLU A 151 16.32 -0.02 10.59
N LEU A 152 17.23 0.25 9.65
CA LEU A 152 17.48 1.61 9.14
C LEU A 152 16.31 2.16 8.31
N PHE A 153 15.76 1.34 7.40
CA PHE A 153 14.85 1.81 6.36
C PHE A 153 13.44 1.25 6.48
N ARG A 154 13.27 0.01 6.96
CA ARG A 154 11.95 -0.66 7.01
C ARG A 154 11.16 -0.27 8.25
N TYR A 155 11.84 -0.20 9.41
CA TYR A 155 11.23 0.13 10.69
C TYR A 155 11.86 1.39 11.32
N PRO A 156 11.78 2.57 10.66
CA PRO A 156 12.35 3.78 11.22
C PRO A 156 11.67 4.13 12.55
N ASP A 157 12.45 4.53 13.55
CA ASP A 157 11.92 4.98 14.84
C ASP A 157 10.88 6.11 14.62
N LYS A 158 9.66 5.87 15.11
CA LYS A 158 8.51 6.78 15.01
C LYS A 158 8.73 8.11 15.77
N GLN A 159 9.77 8.22 16.59
CA GLN A 159 10.06 9.43 17.37
C GLN A 159 11.15 10.35 16.78
N GLY A 160 11.80 10.01 15.66
CA GLY A 160 12.82 10.91 15.10
C GLY A 160 13.67 10.41 13.94
N GLY A 161 13.39 9.23 13.39
CA GLY A 161 14.21 8.63 12.34
C GLY A 161 15.57 8.16 12.85
N ASN A 162 16.10 7.09 12.27
CA ASN A 162 17.43 6.62 12.61
C ASN A 162 18.46 7.52 11.89
N LEU A 163 18.71 8.71 12.45
CA LEU A 163 19.65 9.68 11.89
C LEU A 163 21.07 9.33 12.33
N TYR A 164 21.90 8.96 11.37
CA TYR A 164 23.30 8.62 11.60
C TYR A 164 24.24 9.61 10.93
N PHE A 165 25.44 9.76 11.47
CA PHE A 165 26.50 10.43 10.75
C PHE A 165 27.82 9.67 10.79
N HIS A 166 28.58 9.84 9.72
CA HIS A 166 29.95 9.37 9.59
C HIS A 166 30.86 10.57 9.34
N MET A 167 31.83 10.76 10.23
CA MET A 167 32.97 11.64 9.96
C MET A 167 34.00 10.83 9.20
N SER A 168 34.24 11.16 7.93
CA SER A 168 35.27 10.45 7.17
C SER A 168 36.66 10.83 7.72
N GLU A 169 37.31 9.94 8.45
CA GLU A 169 38.77 9.97 8.60
C GLU A 169 39.38 9.36 7.35
N LEU A 170 39.35 10.09 6.24
CA LEU A 170 40.15 9.72 5.07
C LEU A 170 41.60 9.94 5.44
N GLU A 171 42.26 8.85 5.84
CA GLU A 171 43.67 8.79 6.15
C GLU A 171 44.49 9.44 5.03
N LYS A 172 45.48 10.20 5.48
CA LYS A 172 46.59 10.82 4.75
C LYS A 172 47.15 9.92 3.63
N ASN A 173 46.53 9.93 2.45
CA ASN A 173 47.19 9.50 1.22
C ASN A 173 47.30 10.70 0.28
N ALA A 174 48.51 11.24 0.28
CA ALA A 174 48.95 12.41 -0.46
C ALA A 174 48.91 12.16 -1.97
N ALA A 175 48.18 13.02 -2.70
CA ALA A 175 48.46 13.45 -4.08
C ALA A 175 47.27 14.20 -4.72
N ARG A 176 46.11 14.26 -4.08
CA ARG A 176 44.93 15.00 -4.59
C ARG A 176 44.52 16.03 -3.54
N VAL A 177 44.06 17.20 -4.00
CA VAL A 177 43.53 18.29 -3.18
C VAL A 177 42.72 17.69 -2.03
N SER A 178 43.07 18.08 -0.80
CA SER A 178 42.43 17.67 0.45
C SER A 178 40.98 17.25 0.23
N LEU A 179 40.71 15.94 0.25
CA LEU A 179 39.35 15.46 0.52
C LEU A 179 39.01 16.08 1.88
N SER A 180 38.28 17.18 1.82
CA SER A 180 37.91 17.97 2.98
C SER A 180 37.29 17.03 3.98
N GLN A 181 37.77 17.07 5.22
CA GLN A 181 37.03 16.54 6.36
C GLN A 181 35.55 16.91 6.16
N GLY A 182 34.70 15.91 6.00
CA GLY A 182 33.30 16.06 5.62
C GLY A 182 32.43 15.18 6.49
N LEU A 183 31.19 15.63 6.69
CA LEU A 183 30.19 14.89 7.44
C LEU A 183 29.22 14.25 6.45
N SER A 184 29.19 12.92 6.39
CA SER A 184 28.12 12.21 5.69
C SER A 184 27.00 11.93 6.67
N VAL A 185 25.79 12.39 6.35
CA VAL A 185 24.61 12.28 7.20
C VAL A 185 23.59 11.38 6.54
N GLN A 186 23.15 10.33 7.23
CA GLN A 186 22.07 9.48 6.75
C GLN A 186 20.76 10.26 6.77
N ALA A 187 20.10 10.35 5.61
CA ALA A 187 18.83 11.03 5.42
C ALA A 187 17.71 10.03 5.10
N TRP A 188 16.59 10.12 5.84
CA TRP A 188 15.42 9.28 5.61
C TRP A 188 14.07 10.00 5.82
N PRO A 189 13.17 10.02 4.82
CA PRO A 189 13.46 10.22 3.39
C PRO A 189 14.05 11.62 3.12
N LEU A 190 13.97 12.49 4.12
CA LEU A 190 14.52 13.84 4.17
C LEU A 190 15.10 14.09 5.55
N ILE A 191 16.09 14.97 5.66
CA ILE A 191 16.50 15.46 6.98
C ILE A 191 15.38 16.36 7.51
N PRO A 192 14.88 16.16 8.75
CA PRO A 192 13.83 17.00 9.33
C PRO A 192 14.15 18.50 9.21
N ALA A 193 13.14 19.31 8.91
CA ALA A 193 13.33 20.74 8.62
C ALA A 193 13.82 21.53 9.84
N ASP A 194 13.55 21.04 11.05
CA ASP A 194 14.04 21.56 12.33
C ASP A 194 15.49 21.15 12.63
N ALA A 195 15.97 20.07 12.00
CA ALA A 195 17.35 19.62 12.15
C ALA A 195 18.35 20.42 11.30
N VAL A 196 17.90 21.11 10.23
CA VAL A 196 18.77 21.83 9.28
C VAL A 196 18.31 23.27 9.10
N SER A 197 19.24 24.22 9.23
CA SER A 197 18.99 25.63 8.88
C SER A 197 19.44 25.94 7.44
N SER A 198 18.94 27.01 6.83
CA SER A 198 19.33 27.35 5.45
C SER A 198 19.36 28.83 5.12
N ILE A 199 20.14 29.17 4.10
CA ILE A 199 20.28 30.50 3.51
C ILE A 199 19.95 30.40 2.02
N VAL A 200 19.06 31.26 1.54
CA VAL A 200 18.73 31.38 0.12
C VAL A 200 19.75 32.30 -0.55
N VAL A 201 20.26 31.86 -1.71
CA VAL A 201 21.17 32.63 -2.56
C VAL A 201 20.39 33.08 -3.79
N ALA A 202 20.14 34.38 -3.91
CA ALA A 202 19.34 34.92 -5.01
C ALA A 202 19.98 34.60 -6.37
N ALA A 203 19.17 34.20 -7.35
CA ALA A 203 19.61 33.87 -8.71
C ALA A 203 20.46 34.99 -9.33
N SER A 204 20.11 36.25 -9.07
CA SER A 204 20.81 37.44 -9.55
C SER A 204 22.23 37.60 -9.01
N ASP A 205 22.52 37.06 -7.82
CA ASP A 205 23.84 37.17 -7.19
C ASP A 205 24.78 36.02 -7.60
N LYS A 206 24.24 34.88 -8.07
CA LYS A 206 25.03 33.67 -8.38
C LYS A 206 26.17 33.87 -9.38
N PRO A 207 26.02 34.61 -10.50
CA PRO A 207 27.12 34.81 -11.44
C PRO A 207 28.29 35.57 -10.80
N GLN A 208 27.98 36.63 -10.03
CA GLN A 208 28.99 37.43 -9.34
C GLN A 208 29.68 36.60 -8.25
N ILE A 209 28.92 35.82 -7.47
CA ILE A 209 29.47 34.93 -6.44
C ILE A 209 30.42 33.88 -7.07
N ARG A 210 30.02 33.22 -8.16
CA ARG A 210 30.89 32.24 -8.84
C ARG A 210 32.17 32.87 -9.37
N GLN A 211 32.09 34.07 -9.94
CA GLN A 211 33.26 34.79 -10.41
C GLN A 211 34.23 35.07 -9.25
N GLU A 212 33.72 35.67 -8.16
CA GLU A 212 34.52 35.98 -6.97
C GLU A 212 35.16 34.71 -6.37
N LEU A 213 34.39 33.62 -6.23
CA LEU A 213 34.91 32.34 -5.73
C LEU A 213 35.94 31.72 -6.68
N GLY A 214 35.75 31.81 -8.00
CA GLY A 214 36.69 31.29 -9.00
C GLY A 214 38.04 32.00 -8.97
N GLU A 215 38.01 33.33 -8.79
CA GLU A 215 39.22 34.16 -8.62
C GLU A 215 39.95 33.87 -7.30
N MET A 216 39.22 33.46 -6.26
CA MET A 216 39.79 33.17 -4.93
C MET A 216 40.38 31.75 -4.79
N PHE A 217 39.81 30.74 -5.47
CA PHE A 217 40.09 29.33 -5.14
C PHE A 217 40.57 28.43 -6.30
N ASP A 218 40.68 28.93 -7.52
CA ASP A 218 41.12 28.16 -8.72
C ASP A 218 40.40 26.80 -8.89
N TYR A 219 39.08 26.77 -8.69
CA TYR A 219 38.24 25.59 -8.92
C TYR A 219 38.15 25.27 -10.44
N ARG A 220 39.16 24.60 -11.00
CA ARG A 220 39.19 24.15 -12.41
C ARG A 220 39.02 22.63 -12.53
N GLU A 221 37.78 22.18 -12.75
CA GLU A 221 37.36 20.86 -13.30
C GLU A 221 37.77 19.57 -12.53
N PRO A 222 37.34 18.38 -12.99
CA PRO A 222 36.02 17.76 -12.93
C PRO A 222 35.92 16.73 -11.78
N ALA A 223 34.70 16.21 -11.55
CA ALA A 223 34.30 15.33 -10.44
C ALA A 223 35.39 14.37 -9.88
N PRO A 224 35.52 14.22 -8.54
CA PRO A 224 36.59 13.43 -7.88
C PRO A 224 36.66 11.93 -8.19
N PHE A 225 35.82 11.41 -9.08
CA PHE A 225 35.50 10.00 -9.19
C PHE A 225 35.76 9.46 -10.60
N ALA A 226 37.00 9.54 -11.05
CA ALA A 226 37.52 8.60 -12.03
C ALA A 226 38.21 7.46 -11.26
N ASP A 227 37.51 6.32 -11.22
CA ASP A 227 38.05 4.96 -11.10
C ASP A 227 37.96 4.23 -9.74
N LEU A 228 36.87 3.46 -9.60
CA LEU A 228 36.83 2.07 -9.13
C LEU A 228 35.76 1.35 -9.98
N GLN A 229 36.16 0.94 -11.18
CA GLN A 229 35.30 0.37 -12.21
C GLN A 229 34.77 -1.02 -11.81
N ARG A 230 33.56 -1.03 -11.24
CA ARG A 230 32.45 -1.92 -11.60
C ARG A 230 31.19 -1.60 -10.78
N PHE A 231 31.35 -1.15 -9.53
CA PHE A 231 30.21 -0.94 -8.61
C PHE A 231 29.60 0.49 -8.68
N SER A 232 30.41 1.54 -8.83
CA SER A 232 29.94 2.93 -8.80
C SER A 232 29.21 3.38 -10.07
N ALA A 233 29.48 2.74 -11.21
CA ALA A 233 28.82 3.07 -12.47
C ALA A 233 27.32 2.76 -12.41
N VAL A 234 26.93 1.56 -11.98
CA VAL A 234 25.53 1.11 -11.93
C VAL A 234 24.71 1.88 -10.89
N ASN A 235 25.36 2.22 -9.78
CA ASN A 235 24.76 2.91 -8.63
C ASN A 235 25.00 4.41 -8.63
N SER A 236 25.45 5.00 -9.74
CA SER A 236 25.67 6.45 -9.82
C SER A 236 24.36 7.22 -9.65
N PRO A 237 24.30 8.32 -8.87
CA PRO A 237 23.10 9.15 -8.78
C PRO A 237 22.66 9.77 -10.11
N ARG A 238 23.49 9.69 -11.15
CA ARG A 238 23.25 10.27 -12.48
C ARG A 238 22.64 9.28 -13.47
N LEU A 239 22.58 7.99 -13.15
CA LEU A 239 21.95 7.00 -14.01
C LEU A 239 20.52 6.69 -13.52
N PRO A 240 19.56 6.51 -14.45
CA PRO A 240 18.26 5.96 -14.11
C PRO A 240 18.41 4.61 -13.40
N LEU A 241 17.56 4.36 -12.42
CA LEU A 241 17.48 3.06 -11.78
C LEU A 241 16.98 2.02 -12.79
N GLN A 242 17.86 1.11 -13.21
CA GLN A 242 17.45 -0.09 -13.96
C GLN A 242 16.51 -0.94 -13.10
N HIS A 243 15.71 -1.82 -13.72
CA HIS A 243 14.80 -2.71 -13.02
C HIS A 243 15.51 -3.44 -11.86
N ILE A 244 14.96 -3.33 -10.65
CA ILE A 244 15.48 -4.04 -9.48
C ILE A 244 15.00 -5.49 -9.61
N GLU A 245 15.95 -6.40 -9.80
CA GLU A 245 15.70 -7.84 -9.87
C GLU A 245 15.55 -8.43 -8.47
N ASP A 246 14.47 -8.05 -7.80
CA ASP A 246 14.10 -8.57 -6.49
C ASP A 246 12.60 -8.92 -6.49
N PRO A 247 12.23 -10.14 -6.03
CA PRO A 247 10.85 -10.60 -6.07
C PRO A 247 9.93 -9.77 -5.15
N GLU A 248 10.42 -9.33 -3.99
CA GLU A 248 9.69 -8.46 -3.08
C GLU A 248 9.52 -7.06 -3.70
N PHE A 249 10.54 -6.54 -4.39
CA PHE A 249 10.40 -5.25 -5.07
C PHE A 249 9.32 -5.28 -6.14
N SER A 250 9.30 -6.35 -6.94
CA SER A 250 8.26 -6.56 -7.95
C SER A 250 6.88 -6.71 -7.32
N LEU A 251 6.78 -7.37 -6.16
CA LEU A 251 5.54 -7.52 -5.42
C LEU A 251 5.00 -6.17 -4.97
N LEU A 252 5.86 -5.29 -4.43
CA LEU A 252 5.48 -3.96 -3.98
C LEU A 252 4.90 -3.12 -5.13
N LEU A 253 5.53 -3.18 -6.30
CA LEU A 253 5.01 -2.52 -7.51
C LEU A 253 3.66 -3.08 -7.93
N GLY A 254 3.51 -4.41 -7.90
CA GLY A 254 2.26 -5.09 -8.20
C GLY A 254 1.13 -4.66 -7.26
N ASN A 255 1.40 -4.61 -5.95
CA ASN A 255 0.45 -4.15 -4.94
C ASN A 255 0.04 -2.69 -5.16
N GLN A 256 0.99 -1.82 -5.51
CA GLN A 256 0.67 -0.43 -5.82
C GLN A 256 -0.27 -0.31 -7.03
N ARG A 257 0.00 -1.05 -8.10
CA ARG A 257 -0.87 -1.08 -9.29
C ARG A 257 -2.25 -1.65 -8.99
N TYR A 258 -2.32 -2.71 -8.19
CA TYR A 258 -3.58 -3.31 -7.74
C TYR A 258 -4.45 -2.30 -6.99
N LEU A 259 -3.85 -1.53 -6.06
CA LEU A 259 -4.56 -0.48 -5.32
C LEU A 259 -5.03 0.67 -6.21
N GLN A 260 -4.35 0.92 -7.33
CA GLN A 260 -4.77 1.89 -8.34
C GLN A 260 -5.87 1.35 -9.27
N GLY A 261 -6.26 0.07 -9.13
CA GLY A 261 -7.20 -0.61 -10.01
C GLY A 261 -6.60 -1.04 -11.35
N ASP A 262 -5.28 -0.91 -11.54
CA ASP A 262 -4.56 -1.43 -12.70
C ASP A 262 -4.18 -2.89 -12.45
N TYR A 263 -5.17 -3.78 -12.60
CA TYR A 263 -4.97 -5.21 -12.37
C TYR A 263 -4.04 -5.85 -13.39
N SER A 264 -4.09 -5.42 -14.66
CA SER A 264 -3.18 -5.91 -15.71
C SER A 264 -1.71 -5.57 -15.43
N GLY A 265 -1.43 -4.33 -14.99
CA GLY A 265 -0.10 -3.92 -14.55
C GLY A 265 0.33 -4.63 -13.27
N ALA A 266 -0.60 -4.86 -12.34
CA ALA A 266 -0.33 -5.65 -11.13
C ALA A 266 0.11 -7.08 -11.47
N ILE A 267 -0.63 -7.77 -12.34
CA ILE A 267 -0.32 -9.14 -12.81
C ILE A 267 1.07 -9.18 -13.43
N THR A 268 1.43 -8.21 -14.27
CA THR A 268 2.77 -8.15 -14.90
C THR A 268 3.88 -8.11 -13.86
N HIS A 269 3.69 -7.35 -12.78
CA HIS A 269 4.67 -7.28 -11.69
C HIS A 269 4.67 -8.53 -10.82
N TYR A 270 3.51 -9.13 -10.54
CA TYR A 270 3.45 -10.40 -9.82
C TYR A 270 4.04 -11.58 -10.61
N ASP A 271 3.90 -11.58 -11.94
CA ASP A 271 4.59 -12.52 -12.82
C ASP A 271 6.10 -12.40 -12.64
N LYS A 272 6.62 -11.17 -12.55
CA LYS A 272 8.04 -10.94 -12.30
C LYS A 272 8.46 -11.39 -10.90
N SER A 273 7.63 -11.19 -9.88
CA SER A 273 7.89 -11.76 -8.55
C SER A 273 8.03 -13.28 -8.59
N ILE A 274 7.12 -13.97 -9.28
CA ILE A 274 7.15 -15.44 -9.42
C ILE A 274 8.37 -15.90 -10.22
N GLU A 275 8.75 -15.18 -11.28
CA GLU A 275 9.95 -15.49 -12.08
C GLU A 275 11.25 -15.39 -11.25
N LEU A 276 11.31 -14.41 -10.35
CA LEU A 276 12.48 -14.13 -9.51
C LEU A 276 12.49 -14.91 -8.19
N ALA A 277 11.34 -15.47 -7.78
CA ALA A 277 11.17 -16.14 -6.50
C ALA A 277 12.02 -17.41 -6.38
N SER A 278 12.48 -17.68 -5.16
CA SER A 278 12.90 -19.02 -4.76
C SER A 278 11.73 -19.79 -4.12
N ASP A 279 11.85 -21.12 -4.02
CA ASP A 279 10.77 -22.06 -3.64
C ASP A 279 9.90 -21.68 -2.42
N THR A 280 10.40 -20.85 -1.50
CA THR A 280 9.70 -20.46 -0.27
C THR A 280 8.65 -19.36 -0.45
N GLU A 281 8.67 -18.55 -1.51
CA GLU A 281 7.81 -17.35 -1.63
C GLU A 281 6.63 -17.51 -2.60
N PHE A 282 6.56 -18.64 -3.32
CA PHE A 282 5.59 -18.87 -4.40
C PHE A 282 4.13 -18.74 -3.96
N ALA A 283 3.79 -19.25 -2.77
CA ALA A 283 2.40 -19.30 -2.32
C ALA A 283 1.77 -17.91 -2.23
N TYR A 284 2.49 -16.94 -1.67
CA TYR A 284 1.99 -15.58 -1.54
C TYR A 284 1.91 -14.87 -2.89
N PHE A 285 2.92 -15.03 -3.75
CA PHE A 285 2.90 -14.42 -5.09
C PHE A 285 1.75 -14.96 -5.96
N HIS A 286 1.48 -16.27 -5.89
CA HIS A 286 0.31 -16.85 -6.51
C HIS A 286 -1.00 -16.32 -5.90
N TYR A 287 -1.08 -16.18 -4.58
CA TYR A 287 -2.26 -15.60 -3.92
C TYR A 287 -2.58 -14.19 -4.44
N VAL A 288 -1.61 -13.28 -4.45
CA VAL A 288 -1.84 -11.90 -4.90
C VAL A 288 -2.09 -11.81 -6.40
N ARG A 289 -1.42 -12.64 -7.22
CA ARG A 289 -1.68 -12.72 -8.66
C ARG A 289 -3.07 -13.27 -8.94
N GLY A 290 -3.49 -14.31 -8.22
CA GLY A 290 -4.83 -14.87 -8.31
C GLY A 290 -5.91 -13.84 -7.98
N ASN A 291 -5.70 -13.04 -6.93
CA ASN A 291 -6.59 -11.93 -6.59
C ASN A 291 -6.67 -10.89 -7.70
N ALA A 292 -5.53 -10.51 -8.29
CA ALA A 292 -5.49 -9.57 -9.40
C ALA A 292 -6.17 -10.13 -10.65
N LYS A 293 -6.01 -11.41 -10.98
CA LYS A 293 -6.71 -12.06 -12.09
C LYS A 293 -8.21 -12.17 -11.86
N ALA A 294 -8.64 -12.52 -10.64
CA ALA A 294 -10.05 -12.54 -10.29
C ALA A 294 -10.67 -11.14 -10.44
N ALA A 295 -9.95 -10.12 -9.97
CA ALA A 295 -10.31 -8.73 -10.14
C ALA A 295 -10.32 -8.29 -11.63
N ASP A 296 -9.41 -8.78 -12.46
CA ASP A 296 -9.39 -8.51 -13.90
C ASP A 296 -10.48 -9.28 -14.68
N GLY A 297 -11.19 -10.21 -14.01
CA GLY A 297 -12.23 -11.07 -14.60
C GLY A 297 -11.71 -12.39 -15.16
N ASP A 298 -10.40 -12.66 -15.09
CA ASP A 298 -9.82 -13.96 -15.42
C ASP A 298 -9.99 -14.95 -14.25
N LEU A 299 -11.24 -15.39 -14.05
CA LEU A 299 -11.60 -16.34 -13.00
C LEU A 299 -10.90 -17.69 -13.16
N LYS A 300 -10.62 -18.13 -14.40
CA LYS A 300 -9.92 -19.41 -14.64
C LYS A 300 -8.45 -19.33 -14.28
N GLY A 301 -7.77 -18.25 -14.66
CA GLY A 301 -6.38 -18.01 -14.26
C GLY A 301 -6.26 -17.78 -12.75
N ALA A 302 -7.26 -17.16 -12.12
CA ALA A 302 -7.32 -17.03 -10.66
C ALA A 302 -7.40 -18.39 -9.96
N LEU A 303 -8.27 -19.31 -10.43
CA LEU A 303 -8.32 -20.67 -9.89
C LEU A 303 -6.96 -21.38 -9.98
N GLN A 304 -6.30 -21.30 -11.14
CA GLN A 304 -4.98 -21.91 -11.33
C GLN A 304 -3.93 -21.35 -10.36
N ASP A 305 -3.98 -20.05 -10.10
CA ASP A 305 -3.10 -19.40 -9.14
C ASP A 305 -3.40 -19.86 -7.71
N TYR A 306 -4.66 -19.93 -7.30
CA TYR A 306 -4.99 -20.45 -5.97
C TYR A 306 -4.62 -21.92 -5.79
N ASP A 307 -4.81 -22.75 -6.82
CA ASP A 307 -4.36 -24.15 -6.82
C ASP A 307 -2.84 -24.24 -6.69
N SER A 308 -2.10 -23.42 -7.44
CA SER A 308 -0.64 -23.36 -7.36
C SER A 308 -0.17 -22.92 -5.96
N GLY A 309 -0.80 -21.89 -5.41
CA GLY A 309 -0.49 -21.38 -4.08
C GLY A 309 -0.72 -22.42 -2.97
N ILE A 310 -1.84 -23.15 -3.04
CA ILE A 310 -2.15 -24.25 -2.11
C ILE A 310 -1.12 -25.38 -2.25
N HIS A 311 -0.81 -25.79 -3.49
CA HIS A 311 0.18 -26.84 -3.74
C HIS A 311 1.56 -26.49 -3.19
N CYS A 312 2.00 -25.23 -3.35
CA CYS A 312 3.24 -24.75 -2.76
C CYS A 312 3.25 -24.86 -1.23
N GLN A 313 2.13 -24.57 -0.56
CA GLN A 313 2.05 -24.66 0.90
C GLN A 313 2.04 -26.10 1.41
N GLU A 314 1.34 -27.01 0.73
CA GLU A 314 1.31 -28.43 1.09
C GLU A 314 2.66 -29.12 0.92
N GLY A 315 3.54 -28.58 0.07
CA GLY A 315 4.91 -29.06 -0.14
C GLY A 315 5.92 -28.61 0.91
N LEU A 316 5.57 -27.66 1.80
CA LEU A 316 6.47 -27.18 2.86
C LEU A 316 6.46 -28.13 4.07
N SER A 317 7.64 -28.53 4.54
CA SER A 317 7.77 -29.32 5.76
C SER A 317 7.33 -28.51 6.99
N ALA A 318 6.56 -29.11 7.90
CA ALA A 318 6.08 -28.49 9.15
C ALA A 318 7.19 -27.79 9.98
N ASP A 319 8.44 -28.26 9.85
CA ASP A 319 9.61 -27.69 10.53
C ASP A 319 10.00 -26.28 10.05
N ARG A 320 9.52 -25.85 8.87
CA ARG A 320 9.74 -24.51 8.30
C ARG A 320 8.65 -23.50 8.67
N GLU A 321 7.48 -23.95 9.11
CA GLU A 321 6.38 -23.06 9.55
C GLU A 321 6.76 -22.20 10.76
N GLY A 322 7.77 -22.62 11.54
CA GLY A 322 8.23 -21.91 12.74
C GLY A 322 9.45 -21.01 12.58
N ASN A 323 10.06 -20.92 11.38
CA ASN A 323 11.42 -20.36 11.26
C ASN A 323 11.70 -19.48 10.03
N SER A 324 10.69 -19.02 9.27
CA SER A 324 10.94 -18.06 8.20
C SER A 324 10.66 -16.63 8.66
N GLU A 325 11.72 -15.83 8.80
CA GLU A 325 11.68 -14.36 8.81
C GLU A 325 11.25 -13.76 7.44
N GLY A 326 10.67 -14.57 6.55
CA GLY A 326 10.18 -14.20 5.22
C GLY A 326 8.69 -14.49 5.06
N ILE A 327 8.11 -14.06 3.95
CA ILE A 327 6.68 -14.03 3.58
C ILE A 327 6.08 -15.46 3.40
N THR A 328 6.26 -16.33 4.39
CA THR A 328 5.72 -17.70 4.43
C THR A 328 4.83 -17.86 5.66
N ASP A 329 3.87 -16.96 5.78
CA ASP A 329 3.03 -16.92 6.96
C ASP A 329 1.75 -17.71 6.70
N ALA A 330 1.41 -18.62 7.62
CA ALA A 330 0.18 -19.41 7.60
C ALA A 330 -1.09 -18.54 7.46
N TYR A 331 -0.95 -17.23 7.70
CA TYR A 331 -1.92 -16.17 7.45
C TYR A 331 -2.51 -16.13 6.04
N PHE A 332 -1.83 -16.60 4.99
CA PHE A 332 -2.39 -16.57 3.62
C PHE A 332 -3.05 -17.89 3.19
N HIS A 333 -2.86 -18.97 3.96
CA HIS A 333 -3.35 -20.30 3.60
C HIS A 333 -4.87 -20.38 3.57
N TRP A 334 -5.52 -19.88 4.63
CA TRP A 334 -6.99 -19.80 4.64
C TRP A 334 -7.53 -18.85 3.56
N GLY A 335 -6.77 -17.80 3.23
CA GLY A 335 -7.11 -16.84 2.17
C GLY A 335 -7.12 -17.47 0.77
N LEU A 336 -6.18 -18.37 0.48
CA LEU A 336 -6.15 -19.14 -0.77
C LEU A 336 -7.42 -19.97 -0.95
N TYR A 337 -7.81 -20.76 0.06
CA TYR A 337 -9.05 -21.53 0.00
C TYR A 337 -10.28 -20.63 -0.06
N PHE A 338 -10.34 -19.58 0.77
CA PHE A 338 -11.47 -18.65 0.79
C PHE A 338 -11.69 -18.00 -0.58
N ASN A 339 -10.63 -17.50 -1.22
CA ASN A 339 -10.74 -16.85 -2.52
C ASN A 339 -10.99 -17.85 -3.66
N ARG A 340 -10.39 -19.05 -3.60
CA ARG A 340 -10.74 -20.13 -4.53
C ARG A 340 -12.22 -20.52 -4.42
N GLY A 341 -12.75 -20.60 -3.19
CA GLY A 341 -14.16 -20.84 -2.92
C GLY A 341 -15.06 -19.75 -3.50
N ASN A 342 -14.69 -18.47 -3.35
CA ASN A 342 -15.42 -17.35 -3.97
C ASN A 342 -15.47 -17.47 -5.49
N VAL A 343 -14.32 -17.75 -6.12
CA VAL A 343 -14.24 -17.89 -7.58
C VAL A 343 -15.00 -19.12 -8.08
N LYS A 344 -14.93 -20.26 -7.37
CA LYS A 344 -15.74 -21.44 -7.68
C LYS A 344 -17.23 -21.15 -7.59
N ALA A 345 -17.67 -20.42 -6.55
CA ALA A 345 -19.06 -20.04 -6.39
C ALA A 345 -19.54 -19.15 -7.54
N GLU A 346 -18.72 -18.20 -7.98
CA GLU A 346 -19.00 -17.34 -9.13
C GLU A 346 -19.09 -18.12 -10.45
N LEU A 347 -18.24 -19.14 -10.62
CA LEU A 347 -18.27 -20.05 -11.76
C LEU A 347 -19.38 -21.11 -11.67
N GLY A 348 -20.17 -21.13 -10.59
CA GLY A 348 -21.28 -22.06 -10.38
C GLY A 348 -20.90 -23.41 -9.79
N ASP A 349 -19.63 -23.65 -9.45
CA ASP A 349 -19.19 -24.82 -8.68
C ASP A 349 -19.45 -24.59 -7.18
N LEU A 350 -20.74 -24.60 -6.83
CA LEU A 350 -21.21 -24.29 -5.48
C LEU A 350 -20.78 -25.34 -4.45
N GLU A 351 -20.76 -26.64 -4.80
CA GLU A 351 -20.30 -27.69 -3.87
C GLU A 351 -18.78 -27.62 -3.67
N GLY A 352 -18.00 -27.38 -4.73
CA GLY A 352 -16.56 -27.16 -4.63
C GLY A 352 -16.22 -25.92 -3.79
N ALA A 353 -17.04 -24.87 -3.87
CA ALA A 353 -16.92 -23.68 -3.02
C ALA A 353 -17.18 -23.99 -1.54
N LEU A 354 -18.20 -24.81 -1.21
CA LEU A 354 -18.46 -25.23 0.17
C LEU A 354 -17.27 -25.98 0.77
N GLY A 355 -16.67 -26.91 0.00
CA GLY A 355 -15.47 -27.63 0.44
C GLY A 355 -14.29 -26.70 0.73
N ASP A 356 -14.09 -25.69 -0.11
CA ASP A 356 -13.04 -24.69 0.09
C ASP A 356 -13.31 -23.81 1.32
N TYR A 357 -14.55 -23.40 1.58
CA TYR A 357 -14.88 -22.64 2.79
C TYR A 357 -14.68 -23.46 4.08
N GLU A 358 -14.97 -24.75 4.06
CA GLU A 358 -14.67 -25.64 5.20
C GLU A 358 -13.17 -25.73 5.49
N GLU A 359 -12.35 -25.79 4.44
CA GLU A 359 -10.89 -25.77 4.61
C GLU A 359 -10.40 -24.42 5.11
N ALA A 360 -10.93 -23.32 4.56
CA ALA A 360 -10.59 -21.96 4.99
C ALA A 360 -10.88 -21.76 6.49
N ILE A 361 -12.05 -22.20 6.99
CA ILE A 361 -12.42 -22.20 8.42
C ILE A 361 -11.40 -22.99 9.26
N ARG A 362 -11.01 -24.18 8.80
CA ARG A 362 -10.04 -25.01 9.52
C ARG A 362 -8.68 -24.33 9.64
N LYS A 363 -8.19 -23.75 8.53
CA LYS A 363 -6.91 -23.05 8.47
C LYS A 363 -6.94 -21.73 9.25
N SER A 364 -8.03 -20.96 9.20
CA SER A 364 -8.15 -19.71 9.96
C SER A 364 -8.08 -19.95 11.47
N ARG A 365 -8.67 -21.03 11.98
CA ARG A 365 -8.58 -21.41 13.41
C ARG A 365 -7.16 -21.74 13.85
N GLN A 366 -6.37 -22.36 12.99
CA GLN A 366 -4.98 -22.73 13.30
C GLN A 366 -4.12 -21.48 13.57
N VAL A 367 -4.44 -20.36 12.92
CA VAL A 367 -3.70 -19.10 13.03
C VAL A 367 -4.41 -18.04 13.88
N GLY A 368 -5.57 -18.37 14.47
CA GLY A 368 -6.37 -17.42 15.24
C GLY A 368 -7.00 -16.29 14.42
N ALA A 369 -7.15 -16.48 13.10
CA ALA A 369 -7.84 -15.52 12.23
C ALA A 369 -9.36 -15.61 12.39
N THR A 370 -10.05 -14.52 12.15
CA THR A 370 -11.50 -14.42 12.35
C THR A 370 -12.28 -14.91 11.13
N GLU A 371 -13.34 -15.67 11.36
CA GLU A 371 -14.01 -16.47 10.33
C GLU A 371 -15.28 -15.81 9.77
N GLN A 372 -15.66 -14.60 10.22
CA GLN A 372 -16.98 -14.01 9.96
C GLN A 372 -17.32 -14.01 8.46
N VAL A 373 -16.38 -13.53 7.64
CA VAL A 373 -16.55 -13.41 6.20
C VAL A 373 -16.70 -14.76 5.51
N ILE A 374 -16.04 -15.81 6.04
CA ILE A 374 -16.10 -17.16 5.48
C ILE A 374 -17.49 -17.75 5.72
N TYR A 375 -18.03 -17.61 6.94
CA TYR A 375 -19.40 -18.05 7.24
C TYR A 375 -20.44 -17.31 6.41
N ILE A 376 -20.30 -15.99 6.21
CA ILE A 376 -21.23 -15.23 5.38
C ILE A 376 -21.25 -15.74 3.93
N ASN A 377 -20.07 -16.00 3.35
CA ASN A 377 -19.99 -16.45 1.97
C ASN A 377 -20.44 -17.91 1.82
N ARG A 378 -20.10 -18.78 2.78
CA ARG A 378 -20.62 -20.16 2.84
C ARG A 378 -22.15 -20.19 2.98
N GLY A 379 -22.70 -19.33 3.85
CA GLY A 379 -24.14 -19.19 4.02
C GLY A 379 -24.84 -18.69 2.76
N HIS A 380 -24.21 -17.79 1.99
CA HIS A 380 -24.72 -17.35 0.69
C HIS A 380 -24.70 -18.49 -0.34
N VAL A 381 -23.63 -19.30 -0.40
CA VAL A 381 -23.58 -20.47 -1.28
C VAL A 381 -24.63 -21.51 -0.89
N ASN A 382 -24.83 -21.76 0.41
CA ASN A 382 -25.91 -22.62 0.90
C ASN A 382 -27.29 -22.08 0.50
N TYR A 383 -27.50 -20.76 0.51
CA TYR A 383 -28.72 -20.15 -0.03
C TYR A 383 -28.90 -20.43 -1.53
N LEU A 384 -27.86 -20.29 -2.34
CA LEU A 384 -27.90 -20.57 -3.79
C LEU A 384 -28.21 -22.04 -4.09
N LEU A 385 -27.79 -22.95 -3.20
CA LEU A 385 -28.13 -24.38 -3.24
C LEU A 385 -29.52 -24.70 -2.67
N ASN A 386 -30.29 -23.70 -2.23
CA ASN A 386 -31.58 -23.83 -1.53
C ASN A 386 -31.48 -24.59 -0.20
N ARG A 387 -30.28 -24.65 0.40
CA ARG A 387 -30.00 -25.22 1.73
C ARG A 387 -30.22 -24.17 2.81
N TYR A 388 -31.43 -23.63 2.90
CA TYR A 388 -31.73 -22.47 3.76
C TYR A 388 -31.45 -22.71 5.25
N GLY A 389 -31.62 -23.95 5.73
CA GLY A 389 -31.29 -24.32 7.11
C GLY A 389 -29.78 -24.30 7.38
N ASP A 390 -28.96 -24.70 6.41
CA ASP A 390 -27.49 -24.61 6.50
C ASP A 390 -27.04 -23.15 6.44
N ALA A 391 -27.65 -22.35 5.55
CA ALA A 391 -27.41 -20.92 5.45
C ALA A 391 -27.71 -20.17 6.76
N ILE A 392 -28.83 -20.50 7.43
CA ILE A 392 -29.16 -19.92 8.75
C ILE A 392 -28.08 -20.25 9.78
N ARG A 393 -27.62 -21.52 9.85
CA ARG A 393 -26.57 -21.93 10.78
C ARG A 393 -25.25 -21.19 10.52
N ASP A 394 -24.90 -20.98 9.26
CA ASP A 394 -23.73 -20.18 8.90
C ASP A 394 -23.86 -18.72 9.34
N PHE A 395 -25.02 -18.08 9.10
CA PHE A 395 -25.24 -16.71 9.56
C PHE A 395 -25.28 -16.60 11.08
N GLU A 396 -25.79 -17.60 11.79
CA GLU A 396 -25.70 -17.70 13.26
C GLU A 396 -24.24 -17.72 13.71
N GLN A 397 -23.39 -18.51 13.05
CA GLN A 397 -21.98 -18.55 13.39
C GLN A 397 -21.27 -17.22 13.12
N ALA A 398 -21.60 -16.54 12.03
CA ALA A 398 -21.10 -15.20 11.75
C ALA A 398 -21.50 -14.18 12.84
N ILE A 399 -22.73 -14.27 13.35
CA ILE A 399 -23.21 -13.43 14.48
C ILE A 399 -22.42 -13.74 15.75
N GLU A 400 -22.21 -15.02 16.08
CA GLU A 400 -21.44 -15.44 17.26
C GLU A 400 -20.01 -14.90 17.25
N VAL A 401 -19.36 -14.86 16.08
CA VAL A 401 -18.02 -14.28 15.92
C VAL A 401 -18.02 -12.77 15.69
N GLY A 402 -19.16 -12.09 15.87
CA GLY A 402 -19.26 -10.63 16.00
C GLY A 402 -19.78 -9.87 14.77
N ASP A 403 -20.26 -10.56 13.73
CA ASP A 403 -20.89 -9.91 12.58
C ASP A 403 -22.40 -9.78 12.77
N PHE A 404 -22.82 -8.69 13.41
CA PHE A 404 -24.24 -8.38 13.62
C PHE A 404 -24.99 -8.14 12.30
N MET A 405 -24.30 -7.81 11.20
CA MET A 405 -24.92 -7.60 9.88
C MET A 405 -25.44 -8.91 9.29
N ALA A 406 -24.96 -10.06 9.78
CA ALA A 406 -25.49 -11.37 9.40
C ALA A 406 -26.92 -11.62 9.93
N GLN A 407 -27.43 -10.82 10.89
CA GLN A 407 -28.84 -10.86 11.32
C GLN A 407 -29.80 -10.59 10.15
N PHE A 408 -29.48 -9.62 9.30
CA PHE A 408 -30.28 -9.32 8.10
C PHE A 408 -30.31 -10.51 7.13
N LYS A 409 -29.17 -11.19 6.93
CA LYS A 409 -29.07 -12.36 6.05
C LYS A 409 -29.86 -13.54 6.60
N LYS A 410 -29.75 -13.81 7.91
CA LYS A 410 -30.56 -14.81 8.63
C LYS A 410 -32.05 -14.51 8.50
N ALA A 411 -32.47 -13.26 8.71
CA ALA A 411 -33.86 -12.84 8.59
C ALA A 411 -34.44 -13.13 7.19
N ASN A 412 -33.69 -12.82 6.12
CA ASN A 412 -34.11 -13.13 4.75
C ASN A 412 -34.34 -14.65 4.54
N MET A 413 -33.49 -15.51 5.13
CA MET A 413 -33.68 -16.96 5.04
C MET A 413 -34.91 -17.43 5.81
N LEU A 414 -35.17 -16.85 6.98
CA LEU A 414 -36.36 -17.15 7.78
C LEU A 414 -37.65 -16.73 7.05
N VAL A 415 -37.64 -15.61 6.32
CA VAL A 415 -38.75 -15.20 5.43
C VAL A 415 -39.03 -16.25 4.37
N ILE A 416 -37.99 -16.77 3.69
CA ILE A 416 -38.14 -17.81 2.66
C ILE A 416 -38.76 -19.08 3.25
N LEU A 417 -38.40 -19.43 4.49
CA LEU A 417 -38.96 -20.57 5.22
C LEU A 417 -40.34 -20.31 5.84
N GLY A 418 -40.92 -19.10 5.67
CA GLY A 418 -42.20 -18.73 6.27
C GLY A 418 -42.16 -18.48 7.78
N ARG A 419 -40.98 -18.39 8.38
CA ARG A 419 -40.74 -18.14 9.81
C ARG A 419 -40.73 -16.64 10.08
N PHE A 420 -41.85 -15.98 9.82
CA PHE A 420 -41.97 -14.52 9.80
C PHE A 420 -41.73 -13.85 11.16
N ASP A 421 -42.18 -14.46 12.25
CA ASP A 421 -41.97 -13.94 13.60
C ASP A 421 -40.48 -13.82 13.94
N GLU A 422 -39.74 -14.90 13.70
CA GLU A 422 -38.30 -14.95 13.95
C GLU A 422 -37.52 -14.04 12.99
N ALA A 423 -37.99 -13.92 11.74
CA ALA A 423 -37.41 -12.98 10.79
C ALA A 423 -37.57 -11.53 11.27
N LEU A 424 -38.74 -11.17 11.81
CA LEU A 424 -39.01 -9.84 12.34
C LEU A 424 -38.09 -9.52 13.52
N GLU A 425 -37.92 -10.47 14.45
CA GLU A 425 -36.98 -10.34 15.57
C GLU A 425 -35.54 -10.12 15.09
N CYS A 426 -35.10 -10.87 14.08
CA CYS A 426 -33.76 -10.71 13.51
C CYS A 426 -33.57 -9.33 12.87
N TYR A 427 -34.54 -8.81 12.11
CA TYR A 427 -34.46 -7.45 11.57
C TYR A 427 -34.45 -6.38 12.66
N GLU A 428 -35.24 -6.55 13.72
CA GLU A 428 -35.24 -5.62 14.85
C GLU A 428 -33.94 -5.65 15.64
N SER A 429 -33.31 -6.82 15.79
CA SER A 429 -31.97 -6.94 16.33
C SER A 429 -30.96 -6.20 15.47
N ALA A 430 -30.96 -6.43 14.15
CA ALA A 430 -30.05 -5.76 13.23
C ALA A 430 -30.16 -4.22 13.34
N ILE A 431 -31.38 -3.68 13.36
CA ILE A 431 -31.61 -2.23 13.52
C ILE A 431 -31.12 -1.73 14.89
N ARG A 432 -31.36 -2.49 15.97
CA ARG A 432 -30.90 -2.13 17.32
C ARG A 432 -29.38 -2.06 17.41
N ASP A 433 -28.70 -2.95 16.69
CA ASP A 433 -27.23 -3.02 16.63
C ASP A 433 -26.63 -2.03 15.61
N GLY A 434 -27.46 -1.14 15.04
CA GLY A 434 -27.02 -0.02 14.20
C GLY A 434 -27.09 -0.27 12.69
N ASP A 435 -27.67 -1.39 12.23
CA ASP A 435 -27.92 -1.62 10.80
C ASP A 435 -29.20 -0.92 10.34
N ASP A 436 -29.08 0.35 9.98
CA ASP A 436 -30.17 1.21 9.53
C ASP A 436 -30.36 1.23 8.00
N ARG A 437 -29.75 0.28 7.29
CA ARG A 437 -29.84 0.20 5.82
C ARG A 437 -31.31 0.07 5.40
N SER A 438 -31.66 0.78 4.32
CA SER A 438 -33.01 0.78 3.76
C SER A 438 -33.55 -0.62 3.49
N GLY A 439 -32.69 -1.55 3.04
CA GLY A 439 -33.07 -2.94 2.81
C GLY A 439 -33.57 -3.67 4.07
N VAL A 440 -32.92 -3.46 5.22
CA VAL A 440 -33.31 -4.05 6.51
C VAL A 440 -34.69 -3.53 6.92
N ILE A 441 -34.86 -2.20 6.89
CA ILE A 441 -36.11 -1.54 7.30
C ILE A 441 -37.27 -1.92 6.36
N CYS A 442 -37.04 -1.94 5.04
CA CYS A 442 -38.04 -2.32 4.06
C CYS A 442 -38.49 -3.78 4.25
N ASN A 443 -37.55 -4.72 4.38
CA ASN A 443 -37.88 -6.14 4.56
C ASN A 443 -38.60 -6.38 5.89
N ARG A 444 -38.16 -5.72 6.96
CA ARG A 444 -38.81 -5.71 8.28
C ARG A 444 -40.27 -5.27 8.19
N ASN A 445 -40.53 -4.14 7.53
CA ASN A 445 -41.88 -3.61 7.38
C ASN A 445 -42.76 -4.51 6.48
N GLY A 446 -42.16 -5.11 5.45
CA GLY A 446 -42.85 -6.11 4.62
C GLY A 446 -43.30 -7.32 5.44
N VAL A 447 -42.44 -7.87 6.29
CA VAL A 447 -42.79 -8.99 7.19
C VAL A 447 -43.84 -8.59 8.23
N ALA A 448 -43.74 -7.39 8.81
CA ALA A 448 -44.75 -6.88 9.75
C ALA A 448 -46.13 -6.71 9.09
N ALA A 449 -46.16 -6.32 7.81
CA ALA A 449 -47.38 -6.25 7.00
C ALA A 449 -48.01 -7.64 6.80
N ILE A 450 -47.19 -8.63 6.44
CA ILE A 450 -47.63 -10.04 6.25
C ILE A 450 -48.27 -10.58 7.53
N LEU A 451 -47.69 -10.28 8.69
CA LEU A 451 -48.19 -10.72 10.00
C LEU A 451 -49.41 -9.93 10.51
N ASN A 452 -49.89 -8.94 9.76
CA ASN A 452 -50.94 -7.99 10.18
C ASN A 452 -50.62 -7.31 11.53
N ARG A 453 -49.33 -7.10 11.80
CA ARG A 453 -48.82 -6.49 13.05
C ARG A 453 -48.50 -5.02 12.90
N ILE A 454 -48.97 -4.38 11.83
CA ILE A 454 -48.95 -2.92 11.70
C ILE A 454 -50.07 -2.36 12.58
N GLY A 455 -49.87 -2.39 13.89
CA GLY A 455 -50.72 -1.73 14.88
C GLY A 455 -50.20 -0.32 15.13
N GLY A 456 -50.94 0.70 14.65
CA GLY A 456 -50.70 2.12 14.94
C GLY A 456 -49.70 2.79 13.99
N ASP A 457 -50.17 3.83 13.30
CA ASP A 457 -49.42 4.79 12.47
C ASP A 457 -48.26 4.20 11.66
N GLY A 458 -48.61 3.45 10.61
CA GLY A 458 -47.65 2.98 9.62
C GLY A 458 -46.85 4.15 9.02
N TYR A 459 -45.53 4.07 9.10
CA TYR A 459 -44.66 5.01 8.39
C TYR A 459 -44.62 4.64 6.90
N VAL A 460 -45.18 5.53 6.08
CA VAL A 460 -44.99 5.53 4.63
C VAL A 460 -43.57 6.05 4.34
N VAL A 461 -42.66 5.19 3.90
CA VAL A 461 -41.37 5.63 3.35
C VAL A 461 -41.62 6.22 1.97
N ARG A 462 -41.60 7.55 1.87
CA ARG A 462 -41.70 8.29 0.60
C ARG A 462 -40.29 8.49 0.05
N SER A 463 -39.97 7.93 -1.11
CA SER A 463 -38.68 8.21 -1.74
C SER A 463 -38.66 9.64 -2.28
N PRO A 464 -37.75 10.52 -1.81
CA PRO A 464 -37.66 11.88 -2.34
C PRO A 464 -37.07 11.94 -3.76
N ARG A 465 -36.49 10.83 -4.26
CA ARG A 465 -35.87 10.73 -5.59
C ARG A 465 -36.83 10.34 -6.72
N TYR A 466 -37.91 9.62 -6.42
CA TYR A 466 -38.81 9.09 -7.45
C TYR A 466 -40.22 9.68 -7.28
N LYS A 467 -40.65 10.46 -8.28
CA LYS A 467 -41.95 11.15 -8.30
C LYS A 467 -42.76 10.68 -9.49
N ASP A 468 -44.08 10.62 -9.32
CA ASP A 468 -45.01 10.34 -10.41
C ASP A 468 -45.07 11.51 -11.40
N SER A 469 -45.80 11.33 -12.50
CA SER A 469 -46.01 12.36 -13.52
C SER A 469 -46.70 13.63 -13.01
N SER A 470 -47.26 13.60 -11.79
CA SER A 470 -47.85 14.74 -11.08
C SER A 470 -46.92 15.35 -10.01
N GLN A 471 -45.63 15.00 -10.02
CA GLN A 471 -44.60 15.46 -9.07
C GLN A 471 -44.84 15.05 -7.60
N ARG A 472 -45.68 14.04 -7.34
CA ARG A 472 -45.87 13.48 -6.00
C ARG A 472 -44.88 12.34 -5.75
N PRO A 473 -44.29 12.22 -4.54
CA PRO A 473 -43.41 11.09 -4.21
C PRO A 473 -44.15 9.77 -4.41
N ILE A 474 -43.53 8.82 -5.12
CA ILE A 474 -44.09 7.48 -5.30
C ILE A 474 -44.05 6.76 -3.94
N ILE A 475 -45.21 6.24 -3.53
CA ILE A 475 -45.37 5.37 -2.35
C ILE A 475 -45.18 3.94 -2.86
N ASP A 476 -44.20 3.22 -2.31
CA ASP A 476 -43.99 1.82 -2.66
C ASP A 476 -44.18 0.93 -1.44
N VAL A 477 -45.45 0.62 -1.15
CA VAL A 477 -45.95 -0.70 -0.71
C VAL A 477 -47.43 -0.74 -1.12
N SER A 478 -47.80 -1.59 -2.07
CA SER A 478 -49.21 -1.93 -2.33
C SER A 478 -49.34 -3.45 -2.35
N LEU A 479 -49.81 -4.02 -1.24
CA LEU A 479 -50.27 -5.40 -1.18
C LEU A 479 -51.80 -5.39 -1.21
N ARG A 480 -52.40 -6.00 -2.23
CA ARG A 480 -53.84 -6.26 -2.29
C ARG A 480 -54.05 -7.77 -2.21
N ALA A 481 -54.78 -8.23 -1.19
CA ALA A 481 -55.24 -9.61 -1.07
C ALA A 481 -56.68 -9.71 -1.59
N ASP A 482 -57.05 -10.87 -2.15
CA ASP A 482 -58.45 -11.22 -2.40
C ASP A 482 -59.14 -11.74 -1.13
N ALA A 483 -60.45 -12.03 -1.22
CA ALA A 483 -61.27 -12.44 -0.08
C ALA A 483 -60.83 -13.76 0.58
N ASP A 484 -59.94 -14.53 -0.07
CA ASP A 484 -59.41 -15.80 0.40
C ASP A 484 -57.94 -15.73 0.86
N ASN A 485 -57.39 -14.52 1.05
CA ASN A 485 -56.02 -14.27 1.53
C ASN A 485 -54.91 -14.90 0.65
N ARG A 486 -55.11 -15.00 -0.67
CA ARG A 486 -54.06 -15.45 -1.59
C ARG A 486 -53.33 -14.25 -2.21
N PHE A 487 -52.05 -14.09 -1.88
CA PHE A 487 -51.19 -13.13 -2.57
C PHE A 487 -50.74 -13.73 -3.90
N THR A 488 -51.02 -13.05 -5.02
CA THR A 488 -50.72 -13.54 -6.38
C THR A 488 -49.43 -12.98 -6.97
N GLU A 489 -48.79 -11.95 -6.39
CA GLU A 489 -47.50 -11.44 -6.89
C GLU A 489 -46.58 -10.98 -5.75
N PHE A 490 -45.33 -11.46 -5.78
CA PHE A 490 -44.23 -11.07 -4.92
C PHE A 490 -43.29 -10.19 -5.75
N PHE A 491 -43.19 -8.89 -5.45
CA PHE A 491 -42.13 -8.06 -6.03
C PHE A 491 -40.86 -8.24 -5.20
N ASN A 492 -39.98 -9.09 -5.72
CA ASN A 492 -38.61 -9.18 -5.28
C ASN A 492 -37.88 -7.90 -5.77
N PHE A 493 -37.33 -7.08 -4.87
CA PHE A 493 -36.41 -6.01 -5.27
C PHE A 493 -35.05 -6.64 -5.61
N HIS A 494 -34.97 -7.35 -6.75
CA HIS A 494 -33.71 -7.58 -7.46
C HIS A 494 -33.68 -6.63 -8.65
N GLY A 495 -33.17 -5.43 -8.43
CA GLY A 495 -33.14 -4.42 -9.50
C GLY A 495 -32.81 -3.00 -9.09
N MET A 496 -31.98 -2.78 -8.07
CA MET A 496 -31.26 -1.51 -7.97
C MET A 496 -29.79 -1.76 -8.30
N ARG A 497 -29.36 -1.33 -9.49
CA ARG A 497 -27.94 -1.04 -9.71
C ARG A 497 -27.51 -0.03 -8.66
N GLY A 498 -26.56 -0.41 -7.80
CA GLY A 498 -25.88 0.51 -6.90
C GLY A 498 -26.00 0.25 -5.40
N ASN A 499 -26.47 -0.93 -4.95
CA ASN A 499 -26.34 -1.30 -3.53
C ASN A 499 -25.81 -2.72 -3.36
N ILE A 500 -24.64 -2.96 -3.94
CA ILE A 500 -23.71 -3.98 -3.48
C ILE A 500 -22.94 -3.31 -2.35
N GLY A 501 -22.76 -3.99 -1.22
CA GLY A 501 -22.13 -3.44 -0.03
C GLY A 501 -20.78 -2.78 -0.31
N ASN A 502 -20.39 -1.87 0.57
CA ASN A 502 -19.05 -1.30 0.62
C ASN A 502 -17.99 -2.40 0.78
N THR A 503 -17.54 -2.97 -0.33
CA THR A 503 -16.26 -3.65 -0.51
C THR A 503 -15.95 -3.63 -2.01
N GLY A 504 -14.94 -2.85 -2.40
CA GLY A 504 -14.27 -2.98 -3.71
C GLY A 504 -15.00 -2.37 -4.90
N THR A 505 -14.47 -1.25 -5.38
CA THR A 505 -14.70 -0.72 -6.73
C THR A 505 -14.40 -1.75 -7.80
N GLN A 506 -15.37 -2.03 -8.68
CA GLN A 506 -15.13 -2.46 -10.05
C GLN A 506 -16.26 -2.03 -10.98
N HIS A 507 -15.91 -1.23 -11.98
CA HIS A 507 -16.75 -0.97 -13.14
C HIS A 507 -16.59 -2.12 -14.12
N LEU A 508 -17.69 -2.76 -14.53
CA LEU A 508 -17.70 -3.63 -15.71
C LEU A 508 -17.51 -2.76 -16.98
N PRO A 509 -16.48 -3.01 -17.82
CA PRO A 509 -16.40 -2.43 -19.15
C PRO A 509 -17.21 -3.29 -20.15
N GLY A 510 -17.99 -2.63 -21.03
CA GLY A 510 -18.50 -3.28 -22.26
C GLY A 510 -19.99 -3.67 -22.34
N GLY A 511 -20.86 -3.21 -21.45
CA GLY A 511 -22.30 -3.46 -21.59
C GLY A 511 -23.03 -2.39 -22.39
N GLU A 512 -23.18 -2.56 -23.71
CA GLU A 512 -24.15 -1.79 -24.50
C GLU A 512 -25.55 -1.91 -23.87
N GLY A 513 -26.24 -0.77 -23.77
CA GLY A 513 -27.56 -0.69 -23.15
C GLY A 513 -28.61 -1.53 -23.87
N TYR A 514 -29.22 -2.46 -23.13
CA TYR A 514 -30.43 -3.12 -23.58
C TYR A 514 -31.62 -2.15 -23.51
N ARG A 515 -31.99 -1.58 -24.67
CA ARG A 515 -33.26 -0.90 -24.92
C ARG A 515 -34.40 -1.93 -24.95
N GLY A 516 -35.49 -1.64 -24.26
CA GLY A 516 -36.68 -2.50 -24.25
C GLY A 516 -37.46 -2.56 -25.57
N LYS A 517 -38.15 -3.71 -25.77
CA LYS A 517 -39.47 -4.00 -26.42
C LYS A 517 -39.51 -5.49 -26.92
N PRO A 518 -40.66 -6.13 -27.30
CA PRO A 518 -41.91 -6.45 -26.58
C PRO A 518 -42.44 -7.93 -26.77
N GLY A 519 -43.33 -8.44 -25.88
CA GLY A 519 -44.27 -9.60 -26.08
C GLY A 519 -43.77 -10.97 -25.58
N PHE A 520 -44.47 -11.80 -24.77
CA PHE A 520 -45.89 -12.01 -24.39
C PHE A 520 -45.97 -12.49 -22.91
N VAL A 521 -46.87 -12.03 -22.03
CA VAL A 521 -48.33 -12.24 -21.78
C VAL A 521 -48.70 -13.54 -21.02
N VAL A 522 -49.27 -13.36 -19.81
CA VAL A 522 -50.48 -14.09 -19.38
C VAL A 522 -51.51 -13.05 -18.89
N VAL A 523 -52.70 -13.10 -19.48
CA VAL A 523 -53.91 -12.36 -19.13
C VAL A 523 -54.90 -13.35 -18.52
N VAL A 524 -55.56 -12.99 -17.41
CA VAL A 524 -56.95 -13.38 -17.17
C VAL A 524 -57.72 -12.16 -16.67
N LYS A 525 -58.90 -11.95 -17.24
CA LYS A 525 -59.80 -10.80 -17.09
C LYS A 525 -61.18 -11.32 -16.65
N GLY A 526 -61.86 -10.59 -15.76
CA GLY A 526 -63.29 -10.73 -15.40
C GLY A 526 -63.57 -11.74 -14.27
N GLU A 527 -64.62 -11.65 -13.47
CA GLU A 527 -65.71 -10.68 -13.29
C GLU A 527 -66.45 -11.10 -11.99
N GLU A 528 -67.01 -10.13 -11.28
CA GLU A 528 -68.09 -10.24 -10.26
C GLU A 528 -67.88 -10.89 -8.87
N TRP A 529 -68.15 -10.02 -7.88
CA TRP A 529 -68.38 -10.12 -6.41
C TRP A 529 -67.22 -10.40 -5.46
#